data_AF-A0A0B3AB48-F1
#
_entry.id   AF-A0A0B3AB48-F1
#
_cell.length_a   1.000
_cell.length_b   1.000
_cell.length_c   1.000
_cell.angle_alpha   90.00
_cell.angle_beta   90.00
_cell.angle_gamma   90.00
#
_symmetry.space_group_name_H-M   'P 1'
#
loop_
_entity.id
_entity.type
_entity.pdbx_description
1 polymer ?
#
loop_
_entity_poly.entity_id
_entity_poly.type
_entity_poly.pdbx_seq_one_letter_code
_entity_poly.pdbx_strand_id
1 'polypeptide(L)'
;MYIRTKMISGLPYAYLVDNEWTSKGARQKIRSYLGRVHEVGEEVALDFLSTLKEPIGGYVRGSSRKKIVDELVLFELKKCGFSKVKRGYKKGRIRLDYGDEGFTKKIVLQINEGHLCNHTIQEIISFKAMGDEHKDGYALAERFVHAGIAIPKELFVAYFQKNHLKG
;
A
#
# COMPACT_ATOMS: atom_id res chain seq x y z
N MET A 1 1.49 4.93 14.86
CA MET A 1 2.55 5.39 13.93
C MET A 1 1.89 5.87 12.65
N TYR A 2 2.48 6.85 11.97
CA TYR A 2 1.95 7.36 10.70
C TYR A 2 3.09 7.88 9.81
N ILE A 3 2.81 8.11 8.53
CA ILE A 3 3.80 8.63 7.57
C ILE A 3 3.69 10.15 7.52
N ARG A 4 4.83 10.83 7.69
CA ARG A 4 4.95 12.29 7.56
C ARG A 4 5.86 12.64 6.39
N THR A 5 5.37 13.49 5.49
CA THR A 5 6.18 14.10 4.44
C THR A 5 6.89 15.35 4.98
N LYS A 6 8.17 15.52 4.66
CA LYS A 6 8.96 16.72 4.94
C LYS A 6 9.62 17.23 3.66
N MET A 7 9.68 18.55 3.50
CA MET A 7 10.41 19.20 2.41
C MET A 7 11.86 19.42 2.83
N ILE A 8 12.81 18.89 2.05
CA ILE A 8 14.25 19.07 2.25
C ILE A 8 14.84 19.49 0.91
N SER A 9 15.46 20.68 0.87
CA SER A 9 16.02 21.27 -0.36
C SER A 9 15.02 21.28 -1.53
N GLY A 10 13.76 21.63 -1.24
CA GLY A 10 12.67 21.69 -2.23
C GLY A 10 12.12 20.34 -2.68
N LEU A 11 12.58 19.22 -2.11
CA LEU A 11 12.12 17.88 -2.46
C LEU A 11 11.36 17.22 -1.30
N PRO A 12 10.27 16.48 -1.57
CA PRO A 12 9.50 15.81 -0.53
C PRO A 12 10.09 14.44 -0.16
N TYR A 13 10.15 14.16 1.14
CA TYR A 13 10.68 12.92 1.71
C TYR A 13 9.74 12.38 2.78
N ALA A 14 9.48 11.08 2.75
CA ALA A 14 8.60 10.40 3.68
C ALA A 14 9.37 9.77 4.84
N TYR A 15 8.82 9.95 6.04
CA TYR A 15 9.34 9.41 7.28
C TYR A 15 8.23 8.71 8.03
N LEU A 16 8.54 7.56 8.60
CA LEU A 16 7.68 6.90 9.57
C LEU A 16 7.89 7.56 10.92
N VAL A 17 6.81 8.06 11.52
CA VAL A 17 6.84 8.78 12.79
C VAL A 17 5.90 8.16 13.81
N ASP A 18 6.24 8.36 15.07
CA ASP A 18 5.46 7.91 16.20
C ASP A 18 5.25 9.06 17.19
N ASN A 19 4.14 9.02 17.92
CA ASN A 19 3.84 10.01 18.96
C ASN A 19 4.25 9.44 20.32
N GLU A 20 5.09 10.17 21.05
CA GLU A 20 5.50 9.84 22.42
C GLU A 20 5.10 10.96 23.37
N TRP A 21 4.52 10.61 24.53
CA TRP A 21 4.26 11.56 25.59
C TRP A 21 5.52 11.75 26.44
N THR A 22 5.92 13.00 26.65
CA THR A 22 7.04 13.36 27.54
C THR A 22 6.55 14.26 28.65
N SER A 23 7.39 14.51 29.67
CA SER A 23 7.09 15.47 30.74
C SER A 23 6.82 16.90 30.24
N LYS A 24 7.23 17.22 29.00
CA LYS A 24 7.00 18.51 28.33
C LYS A 24 5.89 18.47 27.28
N GLY A 25 5.10 17.40 27.24
CA GLY A 25 4.01 17.21 26.27
C GLY A 25 4.31 16.17 25.19
N ALA A 26 3.39 16.05 24.23
CA ALA A 26 3.51 15.15 23.11
C ALA A 26 4.66 15.56 22.17
N ARG A 27 5.52 14.61 21.83
CA ARG A 27 6.62 14.76 20.86
C ARG A 27 6.50 13.71 19.76
N GLN A 28 7.01 14.06 18.58
CA GLN A 28 7.09 13.14 17.45
C GLN A 28 8.51 12.56 17.35
N LYS A 29 8.60 11.24 17.36
CA LYS A 29 9.86 10.51 17.15
C LYS A 29 9.89 9.93 15.74
N ILE A 30 10.96 10.25 15.00
CA ILE A 30 11.22 9.63 13.70
C ILE A 30 11.68 8.19 13.94
N ARG A 31 10.95 7.24 13.40
CA ARG A 31 11.26 5.80 13.48
C ARG A 31 12.13 5.36 12.32
N SER A 32 11.81 5.79 11.10
CA SER A 32 12.58 5.44 9.91
C SER A 32 12.40 6.43 8.76
N TYR A 33 13.39 6.47 7.87
CA TYR A 33 13.30 7.13 6.57
C TYR A 33 12.80 6.13 5.52
N LEU A 34 11.68 6.47 4.87
CA LEU A 34 10.98 5.59 3.91
C LEU A 34 11.42 5.82 2.46
N GLY A 35 11.71 7.05 2.08
CA GLY A 35 12.16 7.37 0.72
C GLY A 35 11.79 8.78 0.26
N ARG A 36 12.25 9.12 -0.94
CA ARG A 36 11.77 10.30 -1.66
C ARG A 36 10.33 10.06 -2.11
N VAL A 37 9.48 11.06 -1.92
CA VAL A 37 8.09 11.01 -2.35
C VAL A 37 8.00 11.44 -3.81
N HIS A 38 7.27 10.67 -4.59
CA HIS A 38 6.88 11.01 -5.95
C HIS A 38 5.35 10.99 -6.02
N GLU A 39 4.77 12.16 -6.25
CA GLU A 39 3.34 12.29 -6.45
C GLU A 39 2.98 11.77 -7.84
N VAL A 40 2.01 10.87 -7.90
CA VAL A 40 1.48 10.32 -9.15
C VAL A 40 -0.04 10.27 -9.08
N GLY A 41 -0.69 10.85 -10.09
CA GLY A 41 -2.14 10.77 -10.25
C GLY A 41 -2.57 9.60 -11.12
N GLU A 42 -3.85 9.26 -11.02
CA GLU A 42 -4.53 8.37 -11.95
C GLU A 42 -4.54 8.97 -13.37
N GLU A 43 -4.12 8.19 -14.35
CA GLU A 43 -4.12 8.57 -15.77
C GLU A 43 -5.11 7.75 -16.59
N VAL A 44 -5.46 6.55 -16.11
CA VAL A 44 -6.36 5.63 -16.78
C VAL A 44 -7.39 5.10 -15.79
N ALA A 45 -8.67 5.36 -16.10
CA ALA A 45 -9.80 4.76 -15.40
C ALA A 45 -9.86 3.27 -15.75
N LEU A 46 -9.42 2.43 -14.81
CA LEU A 46 -9.49 0.97 -14.91
C LEU A 46 -10.31 0.42 -13.75
N ASP A 47 -11.02 -0.67 -14.00
CA ASP A 47 -11.68 -1.44 -12.96
C ASP A 47 -10.89 -2.73 -12.69
N PHE A 48 -10.52 -2.98 -11.43
CA PHE A 48 -9.74 -4.16 -11.05
C PHE A 48 -10.54 -5.44 -11.30
N LEU A 49 -11.84 -5.43 -11.00
CA LEU A 49 -12.67 -6.62 -11.11
C LEU A 49 -12.78 -7.11 -12.56
N SER A 50 -12.82 -6.19 -13.53
CA SER A 50 -12.77 -6.51 -14.96
C SER A 50 -11.51 -7.26 -15.41
N THR A 51 -10.43 -7.22 -14.62
CA THR A 51 -9.17 -7.91 -14.94
C THR A 51 -9.10 -9.36 -14.44
N LEU A 52 -10.06 -9.77 -13.60
CA LEU A 52 -10.12 -11.10 -13.04
C LEU A 52 -10.59 -12.11 -14.09
N LYS A 53 -9.91 -13.26 -14.15
CA LYS A 53 -10.27 -14.37 -15.07
C LYS A 53 -11.33 -15.31 -14.49
N GLU A 54 -11.62 -15.17 -13.21
CA GLU A 54 -12.50 -16.05 -12.44
C GLU A 54 -13.30 -15.23 -11.40
N PRO A 55 -14.40 -15.77 -10.86
CA PRO A 55 -15.17 -15.09 -9.83
C PRO A 55 -14.32 -14.76 -8.59
N ILE A 56 -14.62 -13.65 -7.90
CA ILE A 56 -13.87 -13.13 -6.74
C ILE A 56 -13.58 -14.22 -5.70
N GLY A 57 -14.58 -15.04 -5.35
CA GLY A 57 -14.42 -16.11 -4.37
C GLY A 57 -13.44 -17.21 -4.82
N GLY A 58 -13.39 -17.53 -6.11
CA GLY A 58 -12.39 -18.43 -6.68
C GLY A 58 -11.00 -17.82 -6.60
N TYR A 59 -10.87 -16.58 -7.10
CA TYR A 59 -9.63 -15.83 -7.14
C TYR A 59 -8.99 -15.68 -5.75
N VAL A 60 -9.79 -15.29 -4.75
CA VAL A 60 -9.31 -15.12 -3.37
C VAL A 60 -8.93 -16.46 -2.74
N ARG A 61 -9.65 -17.55 -3.01
CA ARG A 61 -9.26 -18.88 -2.49
C ARG A 61 -7.95 -19.38 -3.10
N GLY A 62 -7.80 -19.25 -4.42
CA GLY A 62 -6.62 -19.71 -5.17
C GLY A 62 -5.37 -18.85 -5.02
N SER A 63 -5.49 -17.58 -4.60
CA SER A 63 -4.35 -16.65 -4.50
C SER A 63 -3.84 -16.48 -3.07
N SER A 64 -2.53 -16.34 -2.85
CA SER A 64 -1.99 -15.99 -1.54
C SER A 64 -2.33 -14.53 -1.18
N ARG A 65 -2.33 -14.18 0.12
CA ARG A 65 -2.57 -12.79 0.57
C ARG A 65 -1.60 -11.81 -0.08
N LYS A 66 -0.32 -12.18 -0.06
CA LYS A 66 0.76 -11.45 -0.74
C LYS A 66 0.46 -11.26 -2.22
N LYS A 67 0.05 -12.31 -2.93
CA LYS A 67 -0.26 -12.23 -4.37
C LYS A 67 -1.39 -11.25 -4.65
N ILE A 68 -2.46 -11.25 -3.85
CA ILE A 68 -3.58 -10.30 -4.02
C ILE A 68 -3.10 -8.86 -3.83
N VAL A 69 -2.31 -8.61 -2.78
CA VAL A 69 -1.74 -7.27 -2.53
C VAL A 69 -0.79 -6.87 -3.66
N ASP A 70 0.08 -7.76 -4.13
CA ASP A 70 0.98 -7.49 -5.24
C ASP A 70 0.21 -7.12 -6.51
N GLU A 71 -0.84 -7.87 -6.86
CA GLU A 71 -1.66 -7.58 -8.04
C GLU A 71 -2.40 -6.25 -7.93
N LEU A 72 -2.89 -5.88 -6.73
CA LEU A 72 -3.45 -4.55 -6.48
C LEU A 72 -2.40 -3.44 -6.62
N VAL A 73 -1.19 -3.65 -6.10
CA VAL A 73 -0.07 -2.70 -6.28
C VAL A 73 0.24 -2.51 -7.76
N LEU A 74 0.38 -3.60 -8.53
CA LEU A 74 0.64 -3.52 -9.96
C LEU A 74 -0.49 -2.84 -10.72
N PHE A 75 -1.73 -3.04 -10.27
CA PHE A 75 -2.90 -2.37 -10.83
C PHE A 75 -2.86 -0.86 -10.60
N GLU A 76 -2.55 -0.40 -9.39
CA GLU A 76 -2.39 1.03 -9.10
C GLU A 76 -1.25 1.66 -9.92
N LEU A 77 -0.13 0.95 -10.06
CA LEU A 77 0.96 1.40 -10.94
C LEU A 77 0.48 1.56 -12.39
N LYS A 78 -0.29 0.59 -12.89
CA LYS A 78 -0.86 0.65 -14.25
C LYS A 78 -1.84 1.82 -14.41
N LYS A 79 -2.74 2.04 -13.46
CA LYS A 79 -3.66 3.20 -13.43
C LYS A 79 -2.91 4.52 -13.47
N CYS A 80 -1.77 4.59 -12.79
CA CYS A 80 -0.90 5.75 -12.78
C CYS A 80 -0.02 5.85 -14.04
N GLY A 81 -0.20 5.04 -15.08
CA GLY A 81 0.57 5.14 -16.33
C GLY A 81 1.98 4.53 -16.27
N PHE A 82 2.31 3.75 -15.24
CA PHE A 82 3.59 3.03 -15.23
C PHE A 82 3.57 1.87 -16.21
N SER A 83 4.64 1.77 -17.01
CA SER A 83 4.83 0.68 -17.97
C SER A 83 5.91 -0.28 -17.48
N LYS A 84 5.70 -1.59 -17.72
CA LYS A 84 6.68 -2.63 -17.39
C LYS A 84 7.92 -2.47 -18.28
N VAL A 85 9.09 -2.55 -17.68
CA VAL A 85 10.40 -2.56 -18.35
C VAL A 85 11.20 -3.79 -17.93
N LYS A 86 12.35 -4.06 -18.57
CA LYS A 86 13.19 -5.25 -18.26
C LYS A 86 13.48 -5.43 -16.75
N ARG A 87 13.62 -4.33 -16.01
CA ARG A 87 13.78 -4.33 -14.55
C ARG A 87 12.81 -3.31 -13.96
N GLY A 88 11.64 -3.81 -13.55
CA GLY A 88 10.61 -3.05 -12.85
C GLY A 88 9.65 -2.26 -13.74
N TYR A 89 9.29 -1.07 -13.30
CA TYR A 89 8.28 -0.20 -13.88
C TYR A 89 8.82 1.22 -14.06
N LYS A 90 8.36 1.92 -15.10
CA LYS A 90 8.81 3.28 -15.41
C LYS A 90 7.63 4.18 -15.78
N LYS A 91 7.68 5.43 -15.29
CA LYS A 91 6.84 6.55 -15.71
C LYS A 91 7.70 7.81 -15.80
N GLY A 92 7.88 8.35 -17.01
CA GLY A 92 8.76 9.51 -17.23
C GLY A 92 10.18 9.29 -16.66
N ARG A 93 10.55 10.09 -15.66
CA ARG A 93 11.85 9.99 -14.94
C ARG A 93 11.81 9.08 -13.70
N ILE A 94 10.63 8.60 -13.31
CA ILE A 94 10.45 7.73 -12.14
C ILE A 94 10.69 6.28 -12.59
N ARG A 95 11.57 5.58 -11.86
CA ARG A 95 11.83 4.16 -12.07
C ARG A 95 11.65 3.42 -10.74
N LEU A 96 10.84 2.37 -10.81
CA LEU A 96 10.50 1.52 -9.68
C LEU A 96 11.04 0.14 -9.97
N ASP A 97 11.85 -0.39 -9.08
CA ASP A 97 12.23 -1.79 -9.12
C ASP A 97 11.30 -2.52 -8.13
N TYR A 98 10.26 -3.19 -8.65
CA TYR A 98 9.31 -3.98 -7.86
C TYR A 98 9.51 -5.46 -8.16
N GLY A 99 9.80 -6.26 -7.14
CA GLY A 99 10.06 -7.70 -7.24
C GLY A 99 9.34 -8.48 -6.16
N ASP A 100 9.82 -9.68 -5.87
CA ASP A 100 9.15 -10.60 -4.94
C ASP A 100 9.04 -10.04 -3.51
N GLU A 101 9.94 -9.18 -3.07
CA GLU A 101 9.91 -8.57 -1.73
C GLU A 101 9.25 -7.17 -1.70
N GLY A 102 8.72 -6.69 -2.83
CA GLY A 102 8.20 -5.33 -2.99
C GLY A 102 9.18 -4.41 -3.72
N PHE A 103 9.20 -3.12 -3.38
CA PHE A 103 10.14 -2.15 -3.94
C PHE A 103 11.57 -2.42 -3.44
N THR A 104 12.56 -2.49 -4.31
CA THR A 104 13.95 -2.73 -3.87
C THR A 104 14.67 -1.46 -3.39
N LYS A 105 14.12 -0.29 -3.69
CA LYS A 105 14.68 1.02 -3.33
C LYS A 105 13.77 1.78 -2.39
N LYS A 106 14.35 2.69 -1.61
CA LYS A 106 13.62 3.65 -0.78
C LYS A 106 12.93 4.70 -1.65
N ILE A 107 11.79 4.31 -2.20
CA ILE A 107 10.89 5.14 -2.99
C ILE A 107 9.50 5.08 -2.37
N VAL A 108 8.83 6.23 -2.35
CA VAL A 108 7.45 6.34 -1.92
C VAL A 108 6.67 6.98 -3.05
N LEU A 109 5.60 6.31 -3.48
CA LEU A 109 4.65 6.92 -4.39
C LEU A 109 3.51 7.47 -3.55
N GLN A 110 3.23 8.76 -3.68
CA GLN A 110 2.00 9.30 -3.15
C GLN A 110 0.91 9.08 -4.20
N ILE A 111 0.01 8.15 -3.90
CA ILE A 111 -1.09 7.71 -4.78
C ILE A 111 -2.37 7.85 -3.98
N ASN A 112 -3.41 8.41 -4.60
CA ASN A 112 -4.64 8.75 -3.91
C ASN A 112 -4.32 9.59 -2.65
N GLU A 113 -4.79 9.18 -1.48
CA GLU A 113 -4.53 9.83 -0.19
C GLU A 113 -3.39 9.18 0.62
N GLY A 114 -2.72 8.17 0.06
CA GLY A 114 -1.76 7.32 0.77
C GLY A 114 -0.33 7.33 0.22
N HIS A 115 0.51 6.51 0.83
CA HIS A 115 1.93 6.33 0.53
C HIS A 115 2.21 4.87 0.16
N LEU A 116 2.20 4.57 -1.14
CA LEU A 116 2.56 3.26 -1.64
C LEU A 116 4.09 3.07 -1.53
N CYS A 117 4.51 2.24 -0.58
CA CYS A 117 5.90 1.89 -0.33
C CYS A 117 6.01 0.53 0.38
N ASN A 118 7.23 0.03 0.60
CA ASN A 118 7.40 -1.27 1.28
C ASN A 118 6.75 -1.32 2.65
N HIS A 119 6.82 -0.25 3.43
CA HIS A 119 6.29 -0.25 4.77
C HIS A 119 4.77 -0.52 4.77
N THR A 120 4.02 0.25 3.99
CA THR A 120 2.55 0.14 3.92
C THR A 120 2.09 -1.16 3.27
N ILE A 121 2.82 -1.65 2.25
CA ILE A 121 2.57 -2.97 1.65
C ILE A 121 2.73 -4.07 2.71
N GLN A 122 3.82 -4.01 3.48
CA GLN A 122 4.07 -5.02 4.52
C GLN A 122 3.05 -4.93 5.66
N GLU A 123 2.57 -3.75 6.02
CA GLU A 123 1.49 -3.61 7.01
C GLU A 123 0.20 -4.32 6.58
N ILE A 124 -0.15 -4.28 5.30
CA ILE A 124 -1.32 -5.01 4.76
C ILE A 124 -1.06 -6.52 4.75
N ILE A 125 0.10 -6.96 4.27
CA ILE A 125 0.43 -8.40 4.14
C ILE A 125 0.55 -9.08 5.50
N SER A 126 1.15 -8.40 6.46
CA SER A 126 1.41 -8.91 7.82
C SER A 126 0.22 -8.72 8.77
N PHE A 127 -0.89 -8.16 8.30
CA PHE A 127 -2.09 -7.98 9.10
C PHE A 127 -2.58 -9.30 9.69
N LYS A 128 -2.96 -9.25 10.97
CA LYS A 128 -3.55 -10.34 11.73
C LYS A 128 -4.76 -9.78 12.47
N ALA A 129 -5.89 -10.45 12.31
CA ALA A 129 -7.09 -10.18 13.08
C ALA A 129 -6.84 -10.47 14.57
N MET A 130 -7.44 -9.68 15.45
CA MET A 130 -7.41 -9.86 16.90
C MET A 130 -8.72 -10.43 17.46
N GLY A 131 -9.71 -10.69 16.60
CA GLY A 131 -10.96 -11.38 16.93
C GLY A 131 -12.18 -10.47 17.05
N ASP A 132 -12.02 -9.15 16.91
CA ASP A 132 -13.11 -8.19 16.84
C ASP A 132 -13.30 -7.80 15.37
N GLU A 133 -14.25 -8.46 14.69
CA GLU A 133 -14.47 -8.30 13.24
C GLU A 133 -14.64 -6.84 12.82
N HIS A 134 -15.32 -6.04 13.65
CA HIS A 134 -15.52 -4.64 13.34
C HIS A 134 -14.18 -3.90 13.44
N LYS A 135 -13.48 -3.95 14.58
CA LYS A 135 -12.19 -3.25 14.73
C LYS A 135 -11.14 -3.74 13.74
N ASP A 136 -11.07 -5.03 13.49
CA ASP A 136 -10.15 -5.64 12.55
C ASP A 136 -10.45 -5.20 11.11
N GLY A 137 -11.73 -5.12 10.74
CA GLY A 137 -12.17 -4.61 9.44
C GLY A 137 -11.75 -3.16 9.22
N TYR A 138 -12.00 -2.29 10.20
CA TYR A 138 -11.56 -0.89 10.15
C TYR A 138 -10.04 -0.78 10.08
N ALA A 139 -9.31 -1.54 10.91
CA ALA A 139 -7.86 -1.50 10.94
C ALA A 139 -7.24 -1.99 9.61
N LEU A 140 -7.84 -2.98 8.95
CA LEU A 140 -7.36 -3.41 7.64
C LEU A 140 -7.68 -2.39 6.55
N ALA A 141 -8.89 -1.80 6.56
CA ALA A 141 -9.28 -0.76 5.61
C ALA A 141 -8.34 0.46 5.70
N GLU A 142 -8.02 0.90 6.92
CA GLU A 142 -7.08 1.99 7.18
C GLU A 142 -5.70 1.71 6.55
N ARG A 143 -5.21 0.47 6.62
CA ARG A 143 -3.93 0.09 5.98
C ARG A 143 -3.98 0.19 4.46
N PHE A 144 -5.09 -0.17 3.82
CA PHE A 144 -5.25 0.02 2.37
C PHE A 144 -5.25 1.51 1.99
N VAL A 145 -5.96 2.34 2.76
CA VAL A 145 -5.98 3.80 2.59
C VAL A 145 -4.58 4.38 2.76
N HIS A 146 -3.86 4.02 3.83
CA HIS A 146 -2.49 4.46 4.07
C HIS A 146 -1.52 4.02 2.98
N ALA A 147 -1.73 2.86 2.36
CA ALA A 147 -0.95 2.41 1.21
C ALA A 147 -1.32 3.11 -0.10
N GLY A 148 -2.41 3.87 -0.15
CA GLY A 148 -2.92 4.49 -1.37
C GLY A 148 -3.52 3.47 -2.35
N ILE A 149 -3.93 2.28 -1.88
CA ILE A 149 -4.47 1.20 -2.70
C ILE A 149 -5.99 1.21 -2.62
N ALA A 150 -6.67 1.44 -3.75
CA ALA A 150 -8.12 1.42 -3.84
C ALA A 150 -8.61 -0.02 -4.10
N ILE A 151 -8.96 -0.73 -3.03
CA ILE A 151 -9.49 -2.10 -3.11
C ILE A 151 -11.02 -2.09 -3.36
N PRO A 152 -11.53 -2.84 -4.35
CA PRO A 152 -12.97 -3.02 -4.55
C PRO A 152 -13.65 -3.61 -3.31
N LYS A 153 -14.87 -3.16 -2.98
CA LYS A 153 -15.58 -3.53 -1.74
C LYS A 153 -15.77 -5.04 -1.61
N GLU A 154 -16.16 -5.69 -2.70
CA GLU A 154 -16.42 -7.12 -2.78
C GLU A 154 -15.12 -7.91 -2.58
N LEU A 155 -14.02 -7.43 -3.15
CA LEU A 155 -12.69 -8.02 -2.96
C LEU A 155 -12.19 -7.80 -1.53
N PHE A 156 -12.44 -6.64 -0.93
CA PHE A 156 -12.08 -6.35 0.45
C PHE A 156 -12.76 -7.32 1.41
N VAL A 157 -14.07 -7.53 1.28
CA VAL A 157 -14.82 -8.48 2.12
C VAL A 157 -14.25 -9.89 1.99
N ALA A 158 -14.02 -10.37 0.76
CA ALA A 158 -13.45 -11.69 0.53
C ALA A 158 -12.02 -11.83 1.07
N TYR A 159 -11.18 -10.81 0.87
CA TYR A 159 -9.82 -10.75 1.39
C TYR A 159 -9.81 -10.74 2.93
N PHE A 160 -10.72 -9.98 3.56
CA PHE A 160 -10.85 -9.88 5.00
C PHE A 160 -11.29 -11.21 5.64
N GLN A 161 -12.31 -11.87 5.08
CA GLN A 161 -12.74 -13.21 5.51
C GLN A 161 -11.60 -14.22 5.46
N LYS A 162 -10.75 -14.16 4.43
CA LYS A 162 -9.54 -14.98 4.34
C LYS A 162 -8.52 -14.71 5.47
N ASN A 163 -8.47 -13.49 6.00
CA ASN A 163 -7.62 -13.12 7.14
C ASN A 163 -8.21 -13.53 8.49
N HIS A 164 -9.54 -13.47 8.65
CA HIS A 164 -10.23 -13.89 9.87
C HIS A 164 -10.28 -15.41 10.05
N LEU A 165 -10.51 -16.17 8.97
CA LEU A 165 -10.67 -17.63 9.03
C LEU A 165 -9.36 -18.42 9.19
N LYS A 166 -8.21 -17.74 9.19
CA LYS A 166 -6.88 -18.35 9.41
C LYS A 166 -6.17 -17.83 10.67
N GLY A 167 -6.86 -17.01 11.46
CA GLY A 167 -6.41 -16.57 12.79
C GLY A 167 -6.70 -17.61 13.86
#